data_AF-A8B9I0-F1
#
_entry.id   AF-A8B9I0-F1
#
_cell.length_a   1.000
_cell.length_b   1.000
_cell.length_c   1.000
_cell.angle_alpha   90.00
_cell.angle_beta   90.00
_cell.angle_gamma   90.00
#
_symmetry.space_group_name_H-M   'P 1'
#
loop_
_entity.id
_entity.type
_entity.pdbx_description
1 polymer ?
#
loop_
_entity_poly.entity_id
_entity_poly.type
_entity_poly.pdbx_seq_one_letter_code
_entity_poly.pdbx_strand_id
1 'polypeptide(L)'
;IILLSVVLFSVYQTEQAYFLEESYIEMINDVATTWTAGVNFDPSTPEKDFIKMLGSKGVEAAKNASAHMFKTHDVANDNNNGYIPRTFDARRRWRHCKTIGEVRDQGHCGSCWAMATSSAFADRLCVATNGDFNELLSAEEITFCCHTCGFGCNGGYPIKAWKYFSSHGIVTGGNYKSGEGCEPYRVPPCPQDEEGKSSCAGKPIEKNHRCTRMCYGNQDLDYNEDHRFTRDYYYLTYGSIQKDVMNYGPIEASFDVYDDFPSYKSGVYQRTPN
;
A
#
# COMPACT_ATOMS: atom_id res chain seq x y z
N ILE A 1 42.98 -45.83 0.53
CA ILE A 1 41.77 -45.23 1.11
C ILE A 1 41.45 -43.99 0.28
N ILE A 2 40.51 -44.11 -0.67
CA ILE A 2 40.10 -42.99 -1.52
C ILE A 2 38.92 -42.33 -0.80
N LEU A 3 39.13 -41.12 -0.30
CA LEU A 3 38.08 -40.28 0.29
C LEU A 3 37.23 -39.71 -0.85
N LEU A 4 36.06 -40.32 -1.06
CA LEU A 4 34.99 -39.76 -1.89
C LEU A 4 34.31 -38.63 -1.10
N SER A 5 34.68 -37.39 -1.41
CA SER A 5 34.00 -36.20 -0.91
C SER A 5 32.66 -36.08 -1.64
N VAL A 6 31.57 -36.47 -0.97
CA VAL A 6 30.21 -36.20 -1.43
C VAL A 6 29.91 -34.73 -1.15
N VAL A 7 29.97 -33.90 -2.20
CA VAL A 7 29.49 -32.52 -2.15
C VAL A 7 27.97 -32.56 -2.29
N LEU A 8 27.26 -32.49 -1.16
CA LEU A 8 25.82 -32.27 -1.13
C LEU A 8 25.55 -30.81 -1.54
N PHE A 9 25.19 -30.60 -2.81
CA PHE A 9 24.52 -29.37 -3.22
C PHE A 9 23.09 -29.42 -2.67
N SER A 10 22.86 -28.77 -1.53
CA SER A 10 21.51 -28.40 -1.12
C SER A 10 20.99 -27.34 -2.08
N VAL A 11 20.38 -27.78 -3.18
CA VAL A 11 19.52 -26.92 -3.99
C VAL A 11 18.32 -26.60 -3.10
N TYR A 12 18.34 -25.45 -2.43
CA TYR A 12 17.16 -24.88 -1.82
C TYR A 12 16.21 -24.50 -2.95
N GLN A 13 15.43 -25.47 -3.42
CA GLN A 13 14.33 -25.20 -4.34
C GLN A 13 13.30 -24.41 -3.53
N THR A 14 13.23 -23.11 -3.79
CA THR A 14 12.19 -22.28 -3.18
C THR A 14 10.85 -22.77 -3.66
N GLU A 15 9.95 -23.08 -2.74
CA GLU A 15 8.60 -23.57 -3.06
C GLU A 15 7.89 -22.56 -3.96
N GLN A 16 7.51 -23.04 -5.15
CA GLN A 16 6.74 -22.26 -6.11
C GLN A 16 5.37 -21.97 -5.51
N ALA A 17 4.85 -20.76 -5.72
CA ALA A 17 3.52 -20.42 -5.26
C ALA A 17 2.46 -21.17 -6.09
N TYR A 18 1.87 -22.23 -5.53
CA TYR A 18 0.81 -23.01 -6.20
C TYR A 18 -0.35 -22.12 -6.67
N PHE A 19 -0.62 -21.05 -5.93
CA PHE A 19 -1.71 -20.12 -6.20
C PHE A 19 -1.47 -19.18 -7.39
N LEU A 20 -0.29 -19.23 -8.00
CA LEU A 20 0.04 -18.52 -9.24
C LEU A 20 -0.01 -19.45 -10.47
N GLU A 21 -0.28 -20.74 -10.29
CA GLU A 21 -0.40 -21.69 -11.40
C GLU A 21 -1.70 -21.47 -12.19
N GLU A 22 -1.63 -21.64 -13.51
CA GLU A 22 -2.79 -21.50 -14.40
C GLU A 22 -3.92 -22.46 -14.03
N SER A 23 -3.60 -23.69 -13.64
CA SER A 23 -4.57 -24.70 -13.19
C SER A 23 -5.39 -24.24 -11.98
N TYR A 24 -4.75 -23.56 -11.03
CA TYR A 24 -5.42 -23.00 -9.86
C TYR A 24 -6.30 -21.80 -10.23
N ILE A 25 -5.84 -20.96 -11.16
CA ILE A 25 -6.62 -19.84 -11.71
C ILE A 25 -7.87 -20.34 -12.46
N GLU A 26 -7.75 -21.44 -13.21
CA GLU A 26 -8.90 -22.09 -13.87
C GLU A 26 -9.92 -22.59 -12.83
N MET A 27 -9.47 -23.25 -11.77
CA MET A 27 -10.35 -23.68 -10.67
C MET A 27 -11.09 -22.52 -10.01
N ILE A 28 -10.44 -21.36 -9.83
CA ILE A 28 -11.09 -20.15 -9.32
C ILE A 28 -12.21 -19.73 -10.26
N ASN A 29 -11.98 -19.69 -11.58
CA ASN A 29 -12.99 -19.28 -12.55
C ASN A 29 -14.17 -20.25 -12.65
N ASP A 30 -14.02 -21.52 -12.26
CA ASP A 30 -15.13 -22.48 -12.19
C ASP A 30 -16.12 -22.17 -11.06
N VAL A 31 -15.70 -21.46 -10.01
CA VAL A 31 -16.52 -21.19 -8.81
C VAL A 31 -16.81 -19.70 -8.58
N ALA A 32 -15.96 -18.80 -9.09
CA ALA A 32 -16.12 -17.36 -8.96
C ALA A 32 -17.29 -16.87 -9.81
N THR A 33 -18.23 -16.15 -9.19
CA THR A 33 -19.45 -15.66 -9.88
C THR A 33 -19.47 -14.15 -10.06
N THR A 34 -18.75 -13.41 -9.22
CA THR A 34 -18.77 -11.94 -9.20
C THR A 34 -17.50 -11.30 -9.74
N TRP A 35 -16.46 -12.10 -10.00
CA TRP A 35 -15.15 -11.64 -10.46
C TRP A 35 -14.52 -12.66 -11.40
N THR A 36 -13.48 -12.22 -12.12
CA THR A 36 -12.73 -13.06 -13.06
C THR A 36 -11.27 -13.11 -12.64
N ALA A 37 -10.71 -14.31 -12.65
CA ALA A 37 -9.31 -14.58 -12.35
C ALA A 37 -8.46 -14.68 -13.63
N GLY A 38 -7.18 -14.34 -13.52
CA GLY A 38 -6.20 -14.43 -14.60
C GLY A 38 -4.78 -14.15 -14.10
N VAL A 39 -3.79 -14.39 -14.95
CA VAL A 39 -2.36 -14.27 -14.59
C VAL A 39 -1.96 -12.80 -14.42
N ASN A 40 -1.58 -12.40 -13.21
CA ASN A 40 -0.99 -11.08 -12.90
C ASN A 40 0.51 -11.14 -12.60
N PHE A 41 0.93 -12.19 -11.92
CA PHE A 41 2.31 -12.43 -11.50
C PHE A 41 2.90 -13.57 -12.32
N ASP A 42 4.22 -13.54 -12.51
CA ASP A 42 4.95 -14.65 -13.12
C ASP A 42 4.75 -15.93 -12.26
N PRO A 43 4.27 -17.04 -12.85
CA PRO A 43 4.05 -18.30 -12.13
C PRO A 43 5.30 -18.88 -11.46
N SER A 44 6.50 -18.48 -11.90
CA SER A 44 7.77 -18.89 -11.29
C SER A 44 8.10 -18.11 -10.00
N THR A 45 7.27 -17.13 -9.62
CA THR A 45 7.49 -16.33 -8.41
C THR A 45 7.40 -17.23 -7.17
N PRO A 46 8.45 -17.30 -6.33
CA PRO A 46 8.41 -18.07 -5.09
C PRO A 46 7.37 -17.53 -4.11
N GLU A 47 6.68 -18.43 -3.40
CA GLU A 47 5.64 -18.05 -2.42
C GLU A 47 6.16 -17.06 -1.39
N LYS A 48 7.37 -17.32 -0.87
CA LYS A 48 8.02 -16.45 0.12
C LYS A 48 8.17 -15.01 -0.39
N ASP A 49 8.47 -14.82 -1.67
CA ASP A 49 8.73 -13.49 -2.25
C ASP A 49 7.40 -12.75 -2.42
N PHE A 50 6.34 -13.47 -2.80
CA PHE A 50 4.98 -12.95 -2.81
C PHE A 50 4.50 -12.51 -1.41
N ILE A 51 4.59 -13.39 -0.41
CA ILE A 51 4.15 -13.11 0.96
C ILE A 51 4.87 -11.89 1.54
N LYS A 52 6.14 -11.67 1.17
CA LYS A 52 6.93 -10.55 1.67
C LYS A 52 6.50 -9.19 1.12
N MET A 53 5.70 -9.14 0.04
CA MET A 53 5.01 -7.93 -0.38
C MET A 53 3.82 -7.57 0.52
N LEU A 54 3.29 -8.53 1.29
CA LEU A 54 2.14 -8.36 2.19
C LEU A 54 2.59 -7.76 3.54
N GLY A 55 2.95 -6.48 3.52
CA GLY A 55 3.58 -5.80 4.65
C GLY A 55 2.65 -5.23 5.72
N SER A 56 1.34 -5.17 5.51
CA SER A 56 0.44 -4.50 6.46
C SER A 56 0.11 -5.41 7.65
N LYS A 57 0.25 -4.86 8.85
CA LYS A 57 -0.23 -5.45 10.12
C LYS A 57 -1.53 -4.79 10.61
N GLY A 58 -2.24 -4.11 9.71
CA GLY A 58 -3.41 -3.29 10.03
C GLY A 58 -4.62 -4.08 10.53
N VAL A 59 -4.89 -5.27 9.96
CA VAL A 59 -6.04 -6.11 10.34
C VAL A 59 -5.98 -6.50 11.82
N GLU A 60 -4.84 -6.99 12.28
CA GLU A 60 -4.64 -7.39 13.68
C GLU A 60 -4.61 -6.18 14.63
N ALA A 61 -4.02 -5.07 14.20
CA ALA A 61 -3.93 -3.86 15.01
C ALA A 61 -5.31 -3.25 15.31
N ALA A 62 -6.22 -3.24 14.33
CA ALA A 62 -7.58 -2.74 14.51
C ALA A 62 -8.39 -3.61 15.50
N LYS A 63 -8.19 -4.94 15.51
CA LYS A 63 -8.88 -5.85 16.46
C LYS A 63 -8.52 -5.56 17.92
N ASN A 64 -7.31 -5.08 18.17
CA ASN A 64 -6.79 -4.76 19.50
C ASN A 64 -6.85 -3.27 19.84
N ALA A 65 -7.47 -2.44 18.99
CA ALA A 65 -7.55 -1.01 19.19
C ALA A 65 -8.53 -0.66 20.31
N SER A 66 -8.17 0.34 21.12
CA SER A 66 -9.07 0.85 22.16
C SER A 66 -10.21 1.65 21.53
N ALA A 67 -11.40 1.58 22.12
CA ALA A 67 -12.61 2.25 21.62
C ALA A 67 -12.44 3.75 21.37
N HIS A 68 -11.62 4.45 22.16
CA HIS A 68 -11.36 5.88 21.99
C HIS A 68 -10.60 6.24 20.71
N MET A 69 -9.96 5.26 20.05
CA MET A 69 -9.29 5.47 18.77
C MET A 69 -10.27 5.45 17.59
N PHE A 70 -11.50 5.02 17.79
CA PHE A 70 -12.52 5.00 16.74
C PHE A 70 -13.24 6.33 16.68
N LYS A 71 -13.42 6.86 15.47
CA LYS A 71 -14.21 8.07 15.24
C LYS A 71 -15.69 7.78 15.49
N THR A 72 -16.26 8.39 16.53
CA THR A 72 -17.64 8.16 16.99
C THR A 72 -18.62 9.20 16.47
N HIS A 73 -18.20 10.45 16.36
CA HIS A 73 -19.03 11.57 15.90
C HIS A 73 -18.24 12.49 14.96
N ASP A 74 -18.97 13.12 14.05
CA ASP A 74 -18.41 14.04 13.08
C ASP A 74 -19.47 15.08 12.69
N VAL A 75 -19.17 16.35 12.98
CA VAL A 75 -20.03 17.50 12.69
C VAL A 75 -20.32 17.62 11.19
N ALA A 76 -19.41 17.17 10.32
CA ALA A 76 -19.64 17.20 8.88
C ALA A 76 -20.81 16.31 8.46
N ASN A 77 -21.16 15.29 9.25
CA ASN A 77 -22.27 14.39 8.95
C ASN A 77 -23.64 15.02 9.25
N ASP A 78 -23.69 16.01 10.13
CA ASP A 78 -24.93 16.68 10.52
C ASP A 78 -25.47 17.54 9.36
N ASN A 79 -24.57 18.05 8.51
CA ASN A 79 -24.91 18.91 7.38
C ASN A 79 -25.54 18.19 6.18
N ASN A 80 -25.44 16.85 6.11
CA ASN A 80 -25.82 16.07 4.93
C ASN A 80 -27.14 15.28 5.09
N ASN A 81 -27.91 15.51 6.17
CA ASN A 81 -29.11 14.72 6.53
C ASN A 81 -28.88 13.19 6.50
N GLY A 82 -27.63 12.74 6.63
CA GLY A 82 -27.25 11.33 6.51
C GLY A 82 -27.39 10.71 5.12
N TYR A 83 -27.60 11.49 4.04
CA TYR A 83 -27.71 10.95 2.69
C TYR A 83 -26.37 10.36 2.21
N ILE A 84 -26.41 9.12 1.73
CA ILE A 84 -25.27 8.41 1.12
C ILE A 84 -25.70 7.99 -0.29
N PRO A 85 -24.99 8.43 -1.35
CA PRO A 85 -25.34 8.06 -2.72
C PRO A 85 -25.09 6.58 -2.96
N ARG A 86 -25.85 5.97 -3.88
CA ARG A 86 -25.67 4.57 -4.28
C ARG A 86 -24.28 4.28 -4.87
N THR A 87 -23.68 5.28 -5.50
CA THR A 87 -22.35 5.21 -6.10
C THR A 87 -21.56 6.46 -5.75
N PHE A 88 -20.28 6.29 -5.43
CA PHE A 88 -19.36 7.38 -5.15
C PHE A 88 -17.99 7.07 -5.76
N ASP A 89 -17.36 8.06 -6.37
CA ASP A 89 -16.00 7.97 -6.90
C ASP A 89 -15.25 9.25 -6.57
N ALA A 90 -14.23 9.13 -5.72
CA ALA A 90 -13.42 10.26 -5.26
C ALA A 90 -12.76 11.01 -6.44
N ARG A 91 -12.34 10.30 -7.49
CA ARG A 91 -11.73 10.89 -8.70
C ARG A 91 -12.70 11.80 -9.43
N ARG A 92 -13.99 11.45 -9.42
CA ARG A 92 -15.06 12.26 -10.03
C ARG A 92 -15.50 13.40 -9.12
N ARG A 93 -15.48 13.20 -7.80
CA ARG A 93 -15.87 14.23 -6.82
C ARG A 93 -14.83 15.35 -6.75
N TRP A 94 -13.55 15.00 -6.71
CA TRP A 94 -12.42 15.94 -6.59
C TRP A 94 -11.51 15.84 -7.81
N ARG A 95 -12.06 16.14 -9.01
CA ARG A 95 -11.34 16.06 -10.29
C ARG A 95 -10.08 16.93 -10.36
N HIS A 96 -9.98 17.94 -9.51
CA HIS A 96 -8.81 18.81 -9.43
C HIS A 96 -7.66 18.17 -8.62
N CYS A 97 -7.92 17.16 -7.80
CA CYS A 97 -6.89 16.44 -7.05
C CYS A 97 -6.29 15.34 -7.92
N LYS A 98 -5.09 15.58 -8.47
CA LYS A 98 -4.42 14.65 -9.40
C LYS A 98 -3.86 13.42 -8.68
N THR A 99 -3.60 13.53 -7.39
CA THR A 99 -3.11 12.39 -6.58
C THR A 99 -4.17 11.31 -6.44
N ILE A 100 -5.46 11.69 -6.45
CA ILE A 100 -6.57 10.74 -6.31
C ILE A 100 -6.65 9.90 -7.58
N GLY A 101 -6.33 8.61 -7.44
CA GLY A 101 -6.31 7.65 -8.54
C GLY A 101 -4.95 7.41 -9.15
N GLU A 102 -3.89 8.05 -8.65
CA GLU A 102 -2.51 7.71 -8.99
C GLU A 102 -2.17 6.33 -8.40
N VAL A 103 -1.75 5.40 -9.26
CA VAL A 103 -1.37 4.05 -8.85
C VAL A 103 0.14 3.99 -8.65
N ARG A 104 0.56 3.61 -7.44
CA ARG A 104 1.98 3.58 -7.04
C ARG A 104 2.47 2.13 -6.87
N ASP A 105 3.78 1.93 -7.03
CA ASP A 105 4.42 0.62 -6.94
C ASP A 105 5.35 0.55 -5.72
N GLN A 106 5.13 -0.44 -4.85
CA GLN A 106 5.94 -0.69 -3.65
C GLN A 106 7.23 -1.46 -3.95
N GLY A 107 7.37 -2.04 -5.14
CA GLY A 107 8.47 -2.91 -5.53
C GLY A 107 8.56 -4.17 -4.68
N HIS A 108 9.75 -4.78 -4.62
CA HIS A 108 10.00 -5.95 -3.79
C HIS A 108 10.20 -5.60 -2.30
N CYS A 109 9.25 -4.88 -1.71
CA CYS A 109 9.31 -4.35 -0.36
C CYS A 109 7.92 -4.45 0.27
N GLY A 110 7.81 -4.97 1.49
CA GLY A 110 6.56 -5.00 2.26
C GLY A 110 6.19 -3.62 2.85
N SER A 111 6.16 -2.60 2.00
CA SER A 111 5.89 -1.20 2.35
C SER A 111 4.47 -0.75 2.00
N CYS A 112 3.55 -1.67 1.67
CA CYS A 112 2.14 -1.33 1.39
C CYS A 112 1.51 -0.45 2.48
N TRP A 113 1.84 -0.69 3.76
CA TRP A 113 1.38 0.10 4.90
C TRP A 113 1.81 1.57 4.82
N ALA A 114 2.98 1.86 4.26
CA ALA A 114 3.54 3.19 4.09
C ALA A 114 3.06 3.84 2.78
N MET A 115 2.99 3.07 1.70
CA MET A 115 2.51 3.52 0.40
C MET A 115 1.03 3.92 0.46
N ALA A 116 0.18 3.09 1.08
CA ALA A 116 -1.25 3.36 1.20
C ALA A 116 -1.54 4.57 2.10
N THR A 117 -0.84 4.68 3.25
CA THR A 117 -1.06 5.80 4.18
C THR A 117 -0.57 7.13 3.63
N SER A 118 0.62 7.18 3.02
CA SER A 118 1.13 8.41 2.40
C SER A 118 0.27 8.86 1.20
N SER A 119 -0.26 7.92 0.41
CA SER A 119 -1.17 8.23 -0.71
C SER A 119 -2.51 8.78 -0.22
N ALA A 120 -3.15 8.12 0.76
CA ALA A 120 -4.38 8.61 1.34
C ALA A 120 -4.19 9.97 2.05
N PHE A 121 -3.01 10.21 2.66
CA PHE A 121 -2.70 11.50 3.23
C PHE A 121 -2.56 12.60 2.15
N ALA A 122 -1.83 12.34 1.07
CA ALA A 122 -1.71 13.28 -0.05
C ALA A 122 -3.09 13.65 -0.62
N ASP A 123 -3.95 12.65 -0.85
CA ASP A 123 -5.32 12.84 -1.33
C ASP A 123 -6.16 13.71 -0.39
N ARG A 124 -6.13 13.41 0.91
CA ARG A 124 -6.85 14.17 1.93
C ARG A 124 -6.32 15.59 2.06
N LEU A 125 -5.03 15.78 1.89
CA LEU A 125 -4.43 17.12 1.93
C LEU A 125 -4.88 17.95 0.72
N CYS A 126 -4.96 17.36 -0.46
CA CYS A 126 -5.57 18.03 -1.61
C CYS A 126 -7.04 18.38 -1.39
N VAL A 127 -7.84 17.44 -0.88
CA VAL A 127 -9.25 17.68 -0.56
C VAL A 127 -9.41 18.80 0.46
N ALA A 128 -8.62 18.78 1.54
CA ALA A 128 -8.70 19.75 2.63
C ALA A 128 -8.25 21.17 2.22
N THR A 129 -7.32 21.25 1.25
CA THR A 129 -6.80 22.51 0.72
C THR A 129 -7.47 22.93 -0.58
N ASN A 130 -8.52 22.22 -1.01
CA ASN A 130 -9.22 22.48 -2.27
C ASN A 130 -8.28 22.58 -3.49
N GLY A 131 -7.23 21.75 -3.51
CA GLY A 131 -6.25 21.69 -4.59
C GLY A 131 -5.02 22.60 -4.45
N ASP A 132 -4.93 23.45 -3.42
CA ASP A 132 -3.73 24.28 -3.21
C ASP A 132 -2.49 23.40 -2.95
N PHE A 133 -2.66 22.28 -2.23
CA PHE A 133 -1.68 21.21 -2.19
C PHE A 133 -2.13 20.06 -3.09
N ASN A 134 -1.28 19.58 -3.99
CA ASN A 134 -1.67 18.54 -4.95
C ASN A 134 -0.48 17.70 -5.39
N GLU A 135 0.34 17.28 -4.43
CA GLU A 135 1.58 16.53 -4.66
C GLU A 135 1.57 15.21 -3.88
N LEU A 136 2.34 14.24 -4.36
CA LEU A 136 2.53 12.98 -3.63
C LEU A 136 3.40 13.21 -2.39
N LEU A 137 3.08 12.48 -1.33
CA LEU A 137 3.89 12.44 -0.11
C LEU A 137 4.84 11.24 -0.11
N SER A 138 5.98 11.42 0.55
CA SER A 138 7.11 10.49 0.53
C SER A 138 6.78 9.18 1.23
N ALA A 139 6.51 8.16 0.41
CA ALA A 139 6.47 6.77 0.87
C ALA A 139 7.87 6.30 1.34
N GLU A 140 8.95 6.95 0.88
CA GLU A 140 10.31 6.64 1.32
C GLU A 140 10.49 6.98 2.80
N GLU A 141 10.20 8.22 3.17
CA GLU A 141 10.42 8.74 4.51
C GLU A 141 9.62 7.91 5.52
N ILE A 142 8.33 7.70 5.24
CA ILE A 142 7.50 6.92 6.16
C ILE A 142 7.97 5.47 6.28
N THR A 143 8.45 4.85 5.19
CA THR A 143 8.94 3.46 5.22
C THR A 143 10.22 3.34 6.05
N PHE A 144 11.18 4.27 5.90
CA PHE A 144 12.55 4.08 6.40
C PHE A 144 12.93 4.97 7.60
N CYS A 145 12.18 6.04 7.89
CA CYS A 145 12.42 6.92 9.04
C CYS A 145 11.47 6.67 10.23
N CYS A 146 10.28 6.09 10.01
CA CYS A 146 9.40 5.76 11.13
C CYS A 146 9.73 4.39 11.76
N HIS A 147 10.76 4.37 12.61
CA HIS A 147 11.19 3.14 13.32
C HIS A 147 10.15 2.59 14.31
N THR A 148 9.17 3.39 14.73
CA THR A 148 8.08 2.91 15.60
C THR A 148 6.90 2.33 14.83
N CYS A 149 6.79 2.65 13.53
CA CYS A 149 5.71 2.20 12.65
C CYS A 149 5.87 0.74 12.22
N GLY A 150 7.08 0.20 12.20
CA GLY A 150 7.34 -1.14 11.72
C GLY A 150 8.82 -1.35 11.37
N PHE A 151 9.06 -2.32 10.49
CA PHE A 151 10.40 -2.71 10.05
C PHE A 151 10.61 -2.47 8.55
N GLY A 152 10.15 -1.31 8.05
CA GLY A 152 10.29 -0.90 6.66
C GLY A 152 9.68 -1.91 5.70
N CYS A 153 10.52 -2.50 4.85
CA CYS A 153 10.15 -3.55 3.90
C CYS A 153 9.73 -4.88 4.54
N ASN A 154 9.85 -5.04 5.86
CA ASN A 154 9.39 -6.22 6.60
C ASN A 154 8.06 -5.96 7.32
N GLY A 155 7.31 -4.98 6.83
CA GLY A 155 5.96 -4.67 7.26
C GLY A 155 5.85 -3.65 8.40
N GLY A 156 4.64 -3.14 8.58
CA GLY A 156 4.34 -2.05 9.51
C GLY A 156 2.86 -1.88 9.80
N TYR A 157 2.59 -0.93 10.68
CA TYR A 157 1.28 -0.66 11.26
C TYR A 157 0.75 0.68 10.72
N PRO A 158 -0.24 0.67 9.81
CA PRO A 158 -0.77 1.89 9.19
C PRO A 158 -1.20 2.96 10.20
N ILE A 159 -1.85 2.57 11.32
CA ILE A 159 -2.26 3.53 12.36
C ILE A 159 -1.08 4.29 12.98
N LYS A 160 0.10 3.65 13.05
CA LYS A 160 1.31 4.30 13.58
C LYS A 160 1.90 5.27 12.56
N ALA A 161 1.71 5.00 11.26
CA ALA A 161 2.07 5.95 10.21
C ALA A 161 1.23 7.23 10.34
N TRP A 162 -0.08 7.11 10.51
CA TRP A 162 -0.94 8.27 10.77
C TRP A 162 -0.54 9.04 12.04
N LYS A 163 -0.17 8.33 13.13
CA LYS A 163 0.40 8.98 14.33
C LYS A 163 1.72 9.70 14.02
N TYR A 164 2.57 9.12 13.17
CA TYR A 164 3.81 9.76 12.72
C TYR A 164 3.52 11.03 11.93
N PHE A 165 2.57 11.01 11.00
CA PHE A 165 2.15 12.21 10.25
C PHE A 165 1.65 13.31 11.17
N SER A 166 0.99 12.97 12.28
CA SER A 166 0.51 13.96 13.25
C SER A 166 1.62 14.58 14.10
N SER A 167 2.66 13.82 14.43
CA SER A 167 3.70 14.25 15.38
C SER A 167 5.00 14.74 14.74
N HIS A 168 5.35 14.19 13.58
CA HIS A 168 6.58 14.46 12.85
C HIS A 168 6.32 15.00 11.44
N GLY A 169 5.16 14.66 10.86
CA GLY A 169 4.87 14.94 9.45
C GLY A 169 5.66 14.04 8.51
N ILE A 170 5.46 14.25 7.20
CA ILE A 170 6.31 13.69 6.14
C ILE A 170 6.46 14.69 4.99
N VAL A 171 7.60 14.64 4.30
CA VAL A 171 7.90 15.48 3.13
C VAL A 171 7.18 14.99 1.87
N THR A 172 7.20 15.81 0.82
CA THR A 172 6.78 15.42 -0.52
C THR A 172 7.69 14.35 -1.12
N GLY A 173 7.16 13.50 -1.98
CA GLY A 173 7.95 12.44 -2.61
C GLY A 173 7.16 11.60 -3.60
N GLY A 174 7.55 11.68 -4.88
CA GLY A 174 6.92 10.99 -5.99
C GLY A 174 7.33 9.52 -6.14
N ASN A 175 7.08 8.98 -7.33
CA ASN A 175 7.40 7.60 -7.68
C ASN A 175 8.90 7.37 -7.91
N TYR A 176 9.30 6.11 -8.06
CA TYR A 176 10.69 5.73 -8.32
C TYR A 176 11.29 6.49 -9.49
N LYS A 177 12.44 7.14 -9.27
CA LYS A 177 13.16 7.96 -10.26
C LYS A 177 12.36 9.10 -10.90
N SER A 178 11.24 9.52 -10.30
CA SER A 178 10.47 10.68 -10.79
C SER A 178 11.21 12.00 -10.61
N GLY A 179 12.04 12.12 -9.57
CA GLY A 179 12.63 13.39 -9.15
C GLY A 179 11.62 14.36 -8.51
N GLU A 180 10.36 13.93 -8.34
CA GLU A 180 9.28 14.77 -7.81
C GLU A 180 9.29 14.82 -6.28
N GLY A 181 9.17 16.01 -5.72
CA GLY A 181 9.17 16.24 -4.28
C GLY A 181 10.54 16.05 -3.63
N CYS A 182 10.59 16.18 -2.31
CA CYS A 182 11.82 16.13 -1.52
C CYS A 182 12.47 14.72 -1.55
N GLU A 183 11.70 13.68 -1.24
CA GLU A 183 12.18 12.29 -1.16
C GLU A 183 11.36 11.34 -2.05
N PRO A 184 11.60 11.31 -3.38
CA PRO A 184 11.00 10.32 -4.27
C PRO A 184 11.35 8.90 -3.84
N TYR A 185 10.44 7.95 -4.07
CA TYR A 185 10.65 6.57 -3.66
C TYR A 185 11.93 5.96 -4.26
N ARG A 186 12.73 5.23 -3.46
CA ARG A 186 13.99 4.63 -3.95
C ARG A 186 13.91 3.14 -4.21
N VAL A 187 12.85 2.46 -3.74
CA VAL A 187 12.65 1.04 -4.05
C VAL A 187 12.26 0.93 -5.53
N PRO A 188 12.99 0.15 -6.34
CA PRO A 188 12.64 -0.03 -7.74
C PRO A 188 11.35 -0.86 -7.88
N PRO A 189 10.48 -0.54 -8.86
CA PRO A 189 9.36 -1.40 -9.21
C PRO A 189 9.86 -2.76 -9.70
N CYS A 190 9.01 -3.78 -9.56
CA CYS A 190 9.30 -5.09 -10.13
C CYS A 190 9.30 -4.99 -11.68
N PRO A 191 10.31 -5.55 -12.37
CA PRO A 191 10.33 -5.59 -13.83
C PRO A 191 9.02 -6.15 -14.40
N GLN A 192 8.58 -5.57 -15.51
CA GLN A 192 7.47 -6.10 -16.29
C GLN A 192 8.02 -6.84 -17.51
N ASP A 193 7.40 -7.97 -17.87
CA ASP A 193 7.65 -8.64 -19.14
C ASP A 193 6.98 -7.91 -20.31
N GLU A 194 7.13 -8.43 -21.53
CA GLU A 194 6.57 -7.84 -22.75
C GLU A 194 5.02 -7.81 -22.72
N GLU A 195 4.40 -8.70 -21.94
CA GLU A 195 2.96 -8.78 -21.71
C GLU A 195 2.48 -7.89 -20.55
N GLY A 196 3.39 -7.15 -19.89
CA GLY A 196 3.09 -6.25 -18.78
C GLY A 196 2.91 -6.95 -17.43
N LYS A 197 3.23 -8.25 -17.31
CA LYS A 197 3.18 -8.98 -16.04
C LYS A 197 4.38 -8.59 -15.21
N SER A 198 4.11 -8.18 -13.97
CA SER A 198 5.15 -7.74 -13.05
C SER A 198 5.70 -8.92 -12.27
N SER A 199 7.02 -9.06 -12.24
CA SER A 199 7.70 -10.14 -11.56
C SER A 199 8.93 -9.65 -10.82
N CYS A 200 8.96 -9.93 -9.52
CA CYS A 200 10.16 -9.82 -8.73
C CYS A 200 10.87 -11.18 -8.55
N ALA A 201 10.51 -12.19 -9.35
CA ALA A 201 11.10 -13.51 -9.29
C ALA A 201 12.64 -13.44 -9.41
N GLY A 202 13.33 -14.09 -8.49
CA GLY A 202 14.79 -14.12 -8.44
C GLY A 202 15.46 -12.81 -7.98
N LYS A 203 14.70 -11.75 -7.69
CA LYS A 203 15.23 -10.53 -7.08
C LYS A 203 15.20 -10.67 -5.56
N PRO A 204 16.29 -10.32 -4.84
CA PRO A 204 16.20 -10.21 -3.39
C PRO A 204 15.23 -9.10 -3.03
N ILE A 205 14.58 -9.24 -1.87
CA ILE A 205 13.82 -8.15 -1.24
C ILE A 205 14.71 -6.93 -1.07
N GLU A 206 14.10 -5.76 -1.25
CA GLU A 206 14.80 -4.51 -1.04
C GLU A 206 15.21 -4.37 0.43
N LYS A 207 16.46 -3.98 0.66
CA LYS A 207 16.95 -3.80 2.02
C LYS A 207 16.36 -2.52 2.58
N ASN A 208 16.16 -2.48 3.89
CA ASN A 208 15.77 -1.23 4.53
C ASN A 208 16.83 -0.16 4.26
N HIS A 209 16.41 0.92 3.60
CA HIS A 209 17.27 2.06 3.38
C HIS A 209 17.53 2.77 4.70
N ARG A 210 18.66 3.49 4.76
CA ARG A 210 18.89 4.42 5.87
C ARG A 210 17.94 5.61 5.72
N CYS A 211 17.33 5.99 6.84
CA CYS A 211 16.61 7.26 6.94
C CYS A 211 17.55 8.38 6.50
N THR A 212 17.19 9.00 5.39
CA THR A 212 17.87 10.18 4.85
C THR A 212 17.05 11.37 5.36
N ARG A 213 17.72 12.43 5.82
CA ARG A 213 17.05 13.64 6.34
C ARG A 213 17.42 14.83 5.48
N MET A 214 17.22 14.68 4.18
CA MET A 214 17.53 15.68 3.16
C MET A 214 16.79 15.37 1.87
N CYS A 215 16.47 16.41 1.11
CA CYS A 215 15.86 16.26 -0.21
C CYS A 215 16.89 15.79 -1.24
N TYR A 216 16.52 14.76 -2.00
CA TYR A 216 17.33 14.23 -3.10
C TYR A 216 16.53 14.07 -4.41
N GLY A 217 15.23 14.37 -4.40
CA GLY A 217 14.43 14.58 -5.61
C GLY A 217 14.60 16.01 -6.11
N ASN A 218 13.68 16.89 -5.70
CA ASN A 218 13.78 18.33 -5.89
C ASN A 218 14.71 18.94 -4.83
N GLN A 219 15.88 19.40 -5.27
CA GLN A 219 16.91 19.97 -4.40
C GLN A 219 16.67 21.44 -4.01
N ASP A 220 15.66 22.08 -4.59
CA ASP A 220 15.26 23.45 -4.21
C ASP A 220 14.40 23.48 -2.94
N LEU A 221 13.90 22.33 -2.48
CA LEU A 221 13.10 22.19 -1.27
C LEU A 221 14.00 22.07 -0.03
N ASP A 222 13.60 22.72 1.07
CA ASP A 222 14.18 22.46 2.38
C ASP A 222 13.48 21.27 3.06
N TYR A 223 14.27 20.30 3.51
CA TYR A 223 13.74 19.08 4.12
C TYR A 223 12.87 19.36 5.35
N ASN A 224 13.23 20.34 6.21
CA ASN A 224 12.48 20.60 7.44
C ASN A 224 11.21 21.42 7.17
N GLU A 225 11.21 22.26 6.13
CA GLU A 225 10.05 23.08 5.76
C GLU A 225 9.03 22.33 4.88
N ASP A 226 9.45 21.24 4.23
CA ASP A 226 8.59 20.47 3.33
C ASP A 226 7.65 19.48 4.05
N HIS A 227 7.81 19.25 5.35
CA HIS A 227 6.94 18.35 6.11
C HIS A 227 5.47 18.81 6.07
N ARG A 228 4.58 17.85 5.88
CA ARG A 228 3.12 18.00 5.97
C ARG A 228 2.60 17.18 7.12
N PHE A 229 1.62 17.74 7.83
CA PHE A 229 1.11 17.19 9.09
C PHE A 229 -0.38 16.91 9.02
N THR A 230 -0.82 15.89 9.75
CA THR A 230 -2.24 15.63 10.00
C THR A 230 -2.62 16.10 11.39
N ARG A 231 -3.79 16.72 11.55
CA ARG A 231 -4.26 17.10 12.90
C ARG A 231 -4.58 15.88 13.76
N ASP A 232 -5.34 14.94 13.19
CA ASP A 232 -5.93 13.81 13.90
C ASP A 232 -5.63 12.48 13.18
N TYR A 233 -5.73 11.37 13.91
CA TYR A 233 -5.71 10.01 13.36
C TYR A 233 -6.69 9.12 14.13
N TYR A 234 -7.38 8.22 13.43
CA TYR A 234 -8.46 7.42 14.00
C TYR A 234 -8.75 6.18 13.16
N TYR A 235 -9.42 5.22 13.78
CA TYR A 235 -10.06 4.11 13.07
C TYR A 235 -11.49 4.47 12.68
N LEU A 236 -11.95 3.85 11.60
CA LEU A 236 -13.32 3.92 11.12
C LEU A 236 -14.02 2.59 11.35
N THR A 237 -15.34 2.63 11.39
CA THR A 237 -16.21 1.45 11.44
C THR A 237 -16.97 1.36 10.11
N TYR A 238 -17.55 0.20 9.83
CA TYR A 238 -18.43 0.04 8.66
C TYR A 238 -19.50 1.14 8.53
N GLY A 239 -20.05 1.61 9.66
CA GLY A 239 -21.05 2.67 9.67
C GLY A 239 -20.52 4.08 9.40
N SER A 240 -19.20 4.30 9.50
CA SER A 240 -18.59 5.62 9.30
C SER A 240 -17.71 5.73 8.05
N ILE A 241 -17.25 4.62 7.46
CA ILE A 241 -16.36 4.62 6.28
C ILE A 241 -16.93 5.45 5.12
N GLN A 242 -18.18 5.18 4.70
CA GLN A 242 -18.75 5.85 3.53
C GLN A 242 -18.85 7.36 3.74
N LYS A 243 -19.29 7.78 4.92
CA LYS A 243 -19.42 9.20 5.27
C LYS A 243 -18.07 9.90 5.35
N ASP A 244 -17.07 9.26 5.97
CA ASP A 244 -15.72 9.82 6.08
C ASP A 244 -15.08 9.98 4.69
N VAL A 245 -15.21 8.96 3.82
CA VAL A 245 -14.71 9.03 2.44
C VAL A 245 -15.41 10.12 1.64
N MET A 246 -16.72 10.29 1.80
CA MET A 246 -17.48 11.34 1.11
C MET A 246 -17.09 12.76 1.55
N ASN A 247 -16.75 12.94 2.82
CA ASN A 247 -16.45 14.25 3.38
C ASN A 247 -14.99 14.65 3.18
N TYR A 248 -14.06 13.70 3.30
CA TYR A 248 -12.63 13.98 3.39
C TYR A 248 -11.78 13.32 2.31
N GLY A 249 -12.35 12.40 1.54
CA GLY A 249 -11.63 11.68 0.50
C GLY A 249 -11.08 10.32 0.95
N PRO A 250 -10.24 9.69 0.09
CA PRO A 250 -9.74 8.33 0.27
C PRO A 250 -9.17 8.02 1.66
N ILE A 251 -9.27 6.76 2.07
CA ILE A 251 -8.74 6.22 3.33
C ILE A 251 -7.72 5.12 3.04
N GLU A 252 -6.86 4.84 4.02
CA GLU A 252 -6.14 3.57 4.04
C GLU A 252 -7.03 2.49 4.66
N ALA A 253 -6.97 1.29 4.08
CA ALA A 253 -7.61 0.10 4.60
C ALA A 253 -6.69 -1.10 4.43
N SER A 254 -6.78 -2.04 5.37
CA SER A 254 -6.05 -3.30 5.35
C SER A 254 -7.04 -4.46 5.39
N PHE A 255 -6.77 -5.52 4.64
CA PHE A 255 -7.58 -6.74 4.58
C PHE A 255 -6.68 -7.97 4.46
N ASP A 256 -7.21 -9.14 4.81
CA ASP A 256 -6.50 -10.41 4.66
C ASP A 256 -6.46 -10.79 3.17
N VAL A 257 -5.25 -10.99 2.65
CA VAL A 257 -5.02 -11.44 1.27
C VAL A 257 -5.01 -12.96 1.26
N TYR A 258 -5.96 -13.55 0.53
CA TYR A 258 -6.04 -14.99 0.32
C TYR A 258 -5.31 -15.38 -0.96
N ASP A 259 -5.12 -16.69 -1.14
CA ASP A 259 -4.43 -17.33 -2.26
C ASP A 259 -5.08 -17.05 -3.63
N ASP A 260 -6.38 -16.78 -3.68
CA ASP A 260 -7.11 -16.46 -4.90
C ASP A 260 -6.96 -14.99 -5.36
N PHE A 261 -6.85 -14.04 -4.43
CA PHE A 261 -6.76 -12.60 -4.73
C PHE A 261 -5.64 -12.17 -5.71
N PRO A 262 -4.42 -12.75 -5.69
CA PRO A 262 -3.35 -12.41 -6.62
C PRO A 262 -3.75 -12.58 -8.10
N SER A 263 -4.74 -13.42 -8.37
CA SER A 263 -5.26 -13.65 -9.72
C SER A 263 -6.39 -12.69 -10.14
N TYR A 264 -6.84 -11.77 -9.29
CA TYR A 264 -7.94 -10.85 -9.62
C TYR A 264 -7.68 -10.04 -10.90
N LYS A 265 -8.64 -10.04 -11.84
CA LYS A 265 -8.61 -9.20 -13.06
C LYS A 265 -9.72 -8.17 -13.12
N SER A 266 -10.96 -8.57 -12.83
CA SER A 266 -12.10 -7.67 -12.93
C SER A 266 -13.31 -8.16 -12.12
N GLY A 267 -14.30 -7.29 -11.92
CA GLY A 267 -15.52 -7.58 -11.16
C GLY A 267 -15.40 -7.22 -9.68
N VAL A 268 -16.27 -7.80 -8.85
CA VAL A 268 -16.31 -7.63 -7.40
C VAL A 268 -15.70 -8.86 -6.75
N TYR A 269 -14.46 -8.72 -6.26
CA TYR A 269 -13.77 -9.81 -5.58
C TYR A 269 -14.56 -10.29 -4.36
N GLN A 270 -14.72 -11.61 -4.28
CA GLN A 270 -15.18 -12.33 -3.11
C GLN A 270 -14.33 -13.59 -3.01
N ARG A 271 -13.70 -13.81 -1.85
CA ARG A 271 -12.86 -14.97 -1.61
C ARG A 271 -13.59 -16.25 -2.06
N THR A 272 -12.97 -17.02 -2.94
CA THR A 272 -13.53 -18.30 -3.39
C THR A 272 -13.52 -19.32 -2.24
N PRO A 273 -14.54 -20.19 -2.15
CA PRO A 273 -14.51 -21.32 -1.25
C PRO A 273 -13.49 -22.34 -1.79
N ASN A 274 -12.25 -22.22 -1.34
CA ASN A 274 -11.18 -23.18 -1.59
C ASN A 274 -11.07 -24.15 -0.42
#